data_AF-A0A232DFN6-F1
#
_entry.id   AF-A0A232DFN6-F1
#
_cell.length_a   1.000
_cell.length_b   1.000
_cell.length_c   1.000
_cell.angle_alpha   90.00
_cell.angle_beta   90.00
_cell.angle_gamma   90.00
#
_symmetry.space_group_name_H-M   'P 1'
#
loop_
_entity.id
_entity.type
_entity.pdbx_description
1 polymer ?
#
loop_
_entity_poly.entity_id
_entity_poly.type
_entity_poly.pdbx_seq_one_letter_code
_entity_poly.pdbx_strand_id
1 'polypeptide(L)'
;MYAIAEDTLPARVLKELLLYRRRYPEHRQSASEADEVRRIEQVQLPRIAAFIEAGEPIEFVLPAFPAKSPNPGKVLDSRPDMAERLSLSFLNHLCQRIQLFYAPGAKITVCSDGRVFGDLVRIGDAHISAYQDALRLMIEEIGATHIGVFNLEDVRAFEAQRDNHEQLRQLLIDGYAEPLESIRETLLASEEGLLLYRAITRFLYEDGLTPDYQGSKTALQRDAKERAYGVIQRSWAWGALLADQFPRAIRLSIHPQPADSLKFGIHMMPTRDDWLTPWHGVAVNTEDRFVLMKRSEVLELGGELVQINGQPSHYRLPARAARRAAVA
;
A
#
# COMPACT_ATOMS: atom_id res chain seq x y z
N MET A 1 35.54 6.17 8.19
CA MET A 1 35.95 4.77 7.98
C MET A 1 34.71 3.93 8.25
N TYR A 2 33.89 3.69 7.22
CA TYR A 2 32.58 3.06 7.38
C TYR A 2 32.77 1.58 7.69
N ALA A 3 32.16 1.12 8.78
CA ALA A 3 32.04 -0.30 9.08
C ALA A 3 31.33 -0.96 7.88
N ILE A 4 32.00 -1.94 7.29
CA ILE A 4 31.45 -2.80 6.25
C ILE A 4 30.31 -3.56 6.95
N ALA A 5 29.06 -3.18 6.69
CA ALA A 5 27.93 -4.01 7.09
C ALA A 5 28.18 -5.41 6.50
N GLU A 6 28.25 -6.40 7.38
CA GLU A 6 28.66 -7.77 7.07
C GLU A 6 27.91 -8.30 5.83
N ASP A 7 28.64 -8.95 4.91
CA ASP A 7 28.11 -9.56 3.68
C ASP A 7 27.28 -10.82 3.98
N THR A 8 26.25 -10.64 4.81
CA THR A 8 25.32 -11.69 5.23
C THR A 8 24.08 -11.68 4.34
N LEU A 9 23.43 -12.84 4.21
CA LEU A 9 22.18 -12.96 3.45
C LEU A 9 21.07 -12.04 4.00
N PRO A 10 20.81 -11.93 5.33
CA PRO A 10 19.83 -10.98 5.86
C PRO A 10 20.11 -9.53 5.47
N ALA A 11 21.38 -9.09 5.53
CA ALA A 11 21.77 -7.73 5.14
C ALA A 11 21.54 -7.48 3.65
N ARG A 12 21.80 -8.47 2.78
CA ARG A 12 21.52 -8.37 1.34
C ARG A 12 20.03 -8.25 1.05
N VAL A 13 19.18 -9.01 1.75
CA VAL A 13 17.70 -8.87 1.64
C VAL A 13 17.26 -7.48 2.09
N LEU A 14 17.73 -7.01 3.25
CA LEU A 14 17.32 -5.70 3.75
C LEU A 14 17.78 -4.57 2.81
N LYS A 15 18.98 -4.69 2.21
CA LYS A 15 19.47 -3.74 1.22
C LYS A 15 18.58 -3.66 -0.01
N GLU A 16 18.04 -4.79 -0.50
CA GLU A 16 17.05 -4.82 -1.58
C GLU A 16 15.78 -4.05 -1.19
N LEU A 17 15.30 -4.17 0.06
CA LEU A 17 14.10 -3.47 0.54
C LEU A 17 14.34 -1.95 0.71
N LEU A 18 15.49 -1.57 1.24
CA LEU A 18 15.85 -0.16 1.52
C LEU A 18 15.85 0.72 0.26
N LEU A 19 16.17 0.15 -0.91
CA LEU A 19 16.10 0.86 -2.21
C LEU A 19 14.70 1.40 -2.53
N TYR A 20 13.66 0.83 -1.92
CA TYR A 20 12.26 1.16 -2.19
C TYR A 20 11.55 1.66 -0.94
N ARG A 21 12.25 2.09 0.10
CA ARG A 21 11.60 2.52 1.34
C ARG A 21 10.77 3.79 1.13
N ARG A 22 9.51 3.78 1.57
CA ARG A 22 8.68 4.98 1.73
C ARG A 22 9.15 5.76 2.96
N ARG A 23 9.36 7.06 2.80
CA ARG A 23 9.79 7.96 3.88
C ARG A 23 8.74 9.05 4.10
N TYR A 24 8.64 9.58 5.31
CA TYR A 24 7.84 10.77 5.55
C TYR A 24 8.42 11.93 4.73
N PRO A 25 7.63 12.60 3.86
CA PRO A 25 8.10 13.75 3.11
C PRO A 25 8.75 14.82 4.00
N GLU A 26 8.20 15.01 5.20
CA GLU A 26 8.66 15.93 6.23
C GLU A 26 10.09 15.61 6.72
N HIS A 27 10.47 14.33 6.73
CA HIS A 27 11.78 13.89 7.24
C HIS A 27 12.87 13.90 6.15
N ARG A 28 12.52 14.03 4.86
CA ARG A 28 13.48 13.99 3.76
C ARG A 28 14.48 15.16 3.77
N GLN A 29 14.14 16.28 4.39
CA GLN A 29 14.94 17.51 4.35
C GLN A 29 15.91 17.67 5.53
N SER A 30 15.65 17.01 6.67
CA SER A 30 16.34 17.31 7.94
C SER A 30 16.76 16.09 8.75
N ALA A 31 16.20 14.90 8.52
CA ALA A 31 16.50 13.72 9.32
C ALA A 31 17.70 12.93 8.76
N SER A 32 18.56 12.42 9.65
CA SER A 32 19.67 11.55 9.30
C SER A 32 19.17 10.20 8.78
N GLU A 33 19.26 10.00 7.47
CA GLU A 33 18.90 8.71 6.84
C GLU A 33 19.76 7.56 7.37
N ALA A 34 21.03 7.82 7.71
CA ALA A 34 21.91 6.82 8.29
C ALA A 34 21.40 6.33 9.66
N ASP A 35 20.78 7.20 10.45
CA ASP A 35 20.25 6.84 11.77
C ASP A 35 18.92 6.10 11.65
N GLU A 36 18.10 6.44 10.65
CA GLU A 36 16.92 5.66 10.27
C GLU A 36 17.34 4.24 9.85
N VAL A 37 18.33 4.10 8.97
CA VAL A 37 18.80 2.78 8.50
C VAL A 37 19.29 1.92 9.67
N ARG A 38 20.08 2.45 10.61
CA ARG A 38 20.54 1.69 11.77
C ARG A 38 19.40 1.16 12.64
N ARG A 39 18.34 1.95 12.84
CA ARG A 39 17.15 1.52 13.60
C ARG A 39 16.36 0.45 12.84
N ILE A 40 16.25 0.59 11.52
CA ILE A 40 15.61 -0.42 10.67
C ILE A 40 16.40 -1.73 10.72
N GLU A 41 17.73 -1.70 10.66
CA GLU A 41 18.58 -2.88 10.78
C GLU A 41 18.33 -3.65 12.08
N GLN A 42 18.24 -2.93 13.21
CA GLN A 42 17.96 -3.52 14.52
C GLN A 42 16.63 -4.27 14.57
N VAL A 43 15.60 -3.78 13.87
CA VAL A 43 14.27 -4.39 13.86
C VAL A 43 14.17 -5.51 12.83
N GLN A 44 14.65 -5.28 11.62
CA GLN A 44 14.33 -6.12 10.46
C GLN A 44 15.33 -7.26 10.26
N LEU A 45 16.62 -7.06 10.55
CA LEU A 45 17.62 -8.12 10.33
C LEU A 45 17.34 -9.41 11.12
N PRO A 46 17.00 -9.37 12.42
CA PRO A 46 16.70 -10.59 13.17
C PRO A 46 15.48 -11.33 12.61
N ARG A 47 14.47 -10.60 12.12
CA ARG A 47 13.26 -11.20 11.54
C ARG A 47 13.55 -11.89 10.20
N ILE A 48 14.38 -11.27 9.37
CA ILE A 48 14.83 -11.86 8.10
C ILE A 48 15.71 -13.08 8.38
N ALA A 49 16.65 -12.97 9.33
CA ALA A 49 17.57 -14.04 9.71
C ALA A 49 16.82 -15.30 10.17
N ALA A 50 15.72 -15.16 10.91
CA ALA A 50 14.93 -16.30 11.39
C ALA A 50 14.44 -17.23 10.26
N PHE A 51 14.06 -16.71 9.10
CA PHE A 51 13.71 -17.54 7.94
C PHE A 51 14.94 -18.15 7.27
N ILE A 52 16.00 -17.36 7.14
CA ILE A 52 17.25 -17.79 6.49
C ILE A 52 17.91 -18.94 7.26
N GLU A 53 17.99 -18.83 8.58
CA GLU A 53 18.50 -19.86 9.49
C GLU A 53 17.66 -21.14 9.46
N ALA A 54 16.34 -21.00 9.27
CA ALA A 54 15.44 -22.15 9.11
C ALA A 54 15.48 -22.78 7.70
N GLY A 55 16.15 -22.15 6.73
CA GLY A 55 16.13 -22.60 5.33
C GLY A 55 14.77 -22.45 4.65
N GLU A 56 13.92 -21.56 5.16
CA GLU A 56 12.55 -21.34 4.70
C GLU A 56 12.42 -20.11 3.80
N PRO A 57 11.49 -20.09 2.83
CA PRO A 57 11.19 -18.87 2.09
C PRO A 57 10.88 -17.71 3.03
N ILE A 58 11.45 -16.53 2.76
CA ILE A 58 11.18 -15.34 3.56
C ILE A 58 9.75 -14.87 3.27
N GLU A 59 8.91 -14.86 4.31
CA GLU A 59 7.51 -14.47 4.17
C GLU A 59 7.33 -12.98 4.43
N PHE A 60 6.61 -12.31 3.55
CA PHE A 60 6.19 -10.93 3.68
C PHE A 60 4.67 -10.85 3.68
N VAL A 61 4.12 -9.93 4.46
CA VAL A 61 2.70 -9.60 4.44
C VAL A 61 2.52 -8.11 4.15
N LEU A 62 1.67 -7.79 3.18
CA LEU A 62 1.46 -6.43 2.69
C LEU A 62 -0.04 -6.08 2.66
N PRO A 63 -0.57 -5.28 3.60
CA PRO A 63 -1.93 -4.76 3.52
C PRO A 63 -1.97 -3.71 2.42
N ALA A 64 -2.68 -4.04 1.34
CA ALA A 64 -2.68 -3.28 0.11
C ALA A 64 -3.77 -3.79 -0.84
N PHE A 65 -4.02 -3.01 -1.88
CA PHE A 65 -4.96 -3.34 -2.96
C PHE A 65 -6.38 -3.64 -2.43
N PRO A 66 -7.03 -2.68 -1.73
CA PRO A 66 -8.39 -2.84 -1.24
C PRO A 66 -9.42 -2.85 -2.37
N ALA A 67 -9.43 -1.76 -3.14
CA ALA A 67 -10.29 -1.43 -4.27
C ALA A 67 -9.82 -0.10 -4.86
N LYS A 68 -10.18 0.23 -6.10
CA LYS A 68 -9.99 1.57 -6.66
C LYS A 68 -10.77 2.62 -5.88
N SER A 69 -10.21 3.82 -5.76
CA SER A 69 -10.91 5.01 -5.26
C SER A 69 -12.28 5.15 -5.92
N PRO A 70 -13.35 5.47 -5.17
CA PRO A 70 -14.68 5.69 -5.74
C PRO A 70 -14.76 7.00 -6.54
N ASN A 71 -13.73 7.85 -6.51
CA ASN A 71 -13.73 9.11 -7.23
C ASN A 71 -13.32 8.91 -8.71
N PRO A 72 -14.22 9.14 -9.68
CA PRO A 72 -13.88 9.01 -11.10
C PRO A 72 -12.81 10.02 -11.55
N GLY A 73 -12.62 11.12 -10.82
CA GLY A 73 -11.55 12.07 -11.07
C GLY A 73 -10.15 11.60 -10.65
N LYS A 74 -10.03 10.55 -9.82
CA LYS A 74 -8.74 10.05 -9.30
C LYS A 74 -8.17 8.85 -10.06
N VAL A 75 -9.05 8.00 -10.60
CA VAL A 75 -8.70 6.72 -11.24
C VAL A 75 -9.37 6.61 -12.61
N LEU A 76 -8.98 5.62 -13.42
CA LEU A 76 -9.54 5.40 -14.76
C LEU A 76 -10.92 4.74 -14.74
N ASP A 77 -11.08 3.73 -13.87
CA ASP A 77 -12.26 2.87 -13.73
C ASP A 77 -12.20 2.18 -12.35
N SER A 78 -13.19 1.37 -11.99
CA SER A 78 -13.20 0.62 -10.72
C SER A 78 -12.29 -0.62 -10.72
N ARG A 79 -11.92 -1.13 -11.89
CA ARG A 79 -11.04 -2.31 -12.03
C ARG A 79 -9.54 -1.97 -11.83
N PRO A 80 -8.71 -2.94 -11.43
CA PRO A 80 -7.25 -2.83 -11.53
C PRO A 80 -6.80 -2.50 -12.96
N ASP A 81 -5.83 -1.61 -13.11
CA ASP A 81 -5.29 -1.16 -14.40
C ASP A 81 -3.76 -1.35 -14.47
N MET A 82 -3.09 -0.59 -15.34
CA MET A 82 -1.63 -0.68 -15.49
C MET A 82 -0.88 -0.35 -14.20
N ALA A 83 -1.45 0.49 -13.32
CA ALA A 83 -0.82 0.84 -12.05
C ALA A 83 -0.69 -0.39 -11.14
N GLU A 84 -1.77 -1.16 -10.98
CA GLU A 84 -1.74 -2.42 -10.24
C GLU A 84 -0.85 -3.46 -10.92
N ARG A 85 -0.92 -3.58 -12.26
CA ARG A 85 -0.13 -4.55 -13.03
C ARG A 85 1.37 -4.38 -12.80
N LEU A 86 1.87 -3.15 -12.91
CA LEU A 86 3.28 -2.82 -12.72
C LEU A 86 3.70 -3.00 -11.26
N SER A 87 2.82 -2.64 -10.32
CA SER A 87 3.09 -2.81 -8.89
C SER A 87 3.23 -4.27 -8.48
N LEU A 88 2.30 -5.13 -8.93
CA LEU A 88 2.35 -6.58 -8.65
C LEU A 88 3.55 -7.24 -9.33
N SER A 89 3.86 -6.86 -10.58
CA SER A 89 5.05 -7.33 -11.29
C SER A 89 6.33 -6.94 -10.55
N PHE A 90 6.43 -5.71 -10.06
CA PHE A 90 7.55 -5.26 -9.24
C PHE A 90 7.71 -6.10 -7.96
N LEU A 91 6.63 -6.31 -7.21
CA LEU A 91 6.68 -7.12 -5.98
C LEU A 91 7.14 -8.55 -6.27
N ASN A 92 6.68 -9.14 -7.37
CA ASN A 92 7.12 -10.47 -7.79
C ASN A 92 8.60 -10.50 -8.17
N HIS A 93 9.07 -9.51 -8.94
CA HIS A 93 10.49 -9.36 -9.29
C HIS A 93 11.37 -9.15 -8.06
N LEU A 94 10.90 -8.44 -7.04
CA LEU A 94 11.63 -8.30 -5.78
C LEU A 94 11.86 -9.67 -5.12
N CYS A 95 10.84 -10.54 -5.06
CA CYS A 95 11.00 -11.91 -4.57
C CYS A 95 12.00 -12.73 -5.41
N GLN A 96 11.95 -12.59 -6.74
CA GLN A 96 12.89 -13.25 -7.64
C GLN A 96 14.33 -12.78 -7.44
N ARG A 97 14.56 -11.47 -7.22
CA ARG A 97 15.90 -10.94 -6.92
C ARG A 97 16.48 -11.52 -5.63
N ILE A 98 15.66 -11.65 -4.59
CA ILE A 98 16.06 -12.32 -3.34
C ILE A 98 16.44 -13.78 -3.62
N GLN A 99 15.67 -14.47 -4.46
CA GLN A 99 15.92 -15.86 -4.79
C GLN A 99 17.26 -16.11 -5.50
N LEU A 100 17.79 -15.11 -6.24
CA LEU A 100 19.10 -15.21 -6.90
C LEU A 100 20.25 -15.48 -5.93
N PHE A 101 20.12 -15.06 -4.67
CA PHE A 101 21.17 -15.22 -3.66
C PHE A 101 20.73 -15.98 -2.40
N TYR A 102 19.44 -16.28 -2.28
CA TYR A 102 18.89 -17.14 -1.24
C TYR A 102 17.91 -18.13 -1.89
N ALA A 103 18.34 -19.37 -2.13
CA ALA A 103 17.61 -20.32 -2.97
C ALA A 103 16.14 -20.60 -2.57
N PRO A 104 15.75 -20.69 -1.27
CA PRO A 104 14.35 -20.78 -0.87
C PRO A 104 13.50 -19.56 -1.27
N GLY A 105 14.13 -18.41 -1.50
CA GLY A 105 13.52 -17.21 -2.03
C GLY A 105 12.63 -16.49 -1.03
N ALA A 106 11.60 -15.84 -1.56
CA ALA A 106 10.64 -15.07 -0.78
C ALA A 106 9.23 -15.19 -1.37
N LYS A 107 8.23 -14.89 -0.53
CA LYS A 107 6.82 -14.75 -0.92
C LYS A 107 6.21 -13.51 -0.29
N ILE A 108 5.38 -12.81 -1.06
CA ILE A 108 4.57 -11.69 -0.55
C ILE A 108 3.11 -12.10 -0.59
N THR A 109 2.46 -12.10 0.57
CA THR A 109 1.01 -12.22 0.68
C THR A 109 0.42 -10.82 0.74
N VAL A 110 -0.31 -10.43 -0.31
CA VAL A 110 -1.13 -9.22 -0.33
C VAL A 110 -2.35 -9.47 0.56
N CYS A 111 -2.39 -8.82 1.71
CA CYS A 111 -3.47 -8.93 2.67
C CYS A 111 -4.52 -7.87 2.41
N SER A 112 -5.38 -8.06 1.41
CA SER A 112 -6.33 -7.04 0.95
C SER A 112 -7.22 -6.56 2.09
N ASP A 113 -7.26 -5.24 2.25
CA ASP A 113 -8.02 -4.53 3.26
C ASP A 113 -9.32 -3.93 2.69
N GLY A 114 -9.76 -4.37 1.50
CA GLY A 114 -11.00 -3.91 0.87
C GLY A 114 -12.22 -4.18 1.74
N ARG A 115 -12.40 -5.43 2.19
CA ARG A 115 -13.52 -5.79 3.10
C ARG A 115 -13.50 -5.06 4.42
N VAL A 116 -12.30 -4.71 4.90
CA VAL A 116 -12.09 -4.05 6.18
C VAL A 116 -12.71 -2.65 6.19
N PHE A 117 -12.66 -1.93 5.05
CA PHE A 117 -13.03 -0.51 5.01
C PHE A 117 -14.30 -0.17 4.25
N GLY A 118 -14.89 -1.09 3.47
CA GLY A 118 -15.86 -0.78 2.40
C GLY A 118 -16.88 0.33 2.70
N ASP A 119 -17.58 0.24 3.83
CA ASP A 119 -18.54 1.23 4.32
C ASP A 119 -17.91 2.59 4.66
N LEU A 120 -16.76 2.61 5.34
CA LEU A 120 -16.04 3.83 5.72
C LEU A 120 -15.44 4.58 4.52
N VAL A 121 -15.06 3.85 3.47
CA VAL A 121 -14.53 4.44 2.21
C VAL A 121 -15.59 4.55 1.11
N ARG A 122 -16.85 4.19 1.41
CA ARG A 122 -18.01 4.25 0.49
C ARG A 122 -17.82 3.46 -0.80
N ILE A 123 -17.19 2.30 -0.70
CA ILE A 123 -17.08 1.33 -1.79
C ILE A 123 -17.95 0.13 -1.44
N GLY A 124 -18.99 -0.12 -2.25
CA GLY A 124 -19.91 -1.23 -2.01
C GLY A 124 -19.21 -2.59 -2.11
N ASP A 125 -19.68 -3.54 -1.30
CA ASP A 125 -19.09 -4.87 -1.18
C ASP A 125 -18.96 -5.61 -2.54
N ALA A 126 -19.90 -5.44 -3.47
CA ALA A 126 -19.81 -6.00 -4.81
C ALA A 126 -18.61 -5.47 -5.63
N HIS A 127 -18.27 -4.19 -5.48
CA HIS A 127 -17.12 -3.59 -6.18
C HIS A 127 -15.80 -4.10 -5.62
N ILE A 128 -15.72 -4.28 -4.31
CA ILE A 128 -14.52 -4.85 -3.68
C ILE A 128 -14.35 -6.30 -4.15
N SER A 129 -15.42 -7.08 -4.26
CA SER A 129 -15.32 -8.49 -4.72
C SER A 129 -14.87 -8.54 -6.17
N ALA A 130 -15.46 -7.73 -7.03
CA ALA A 130 -15.05 -7.61 -8.43
C ALA A 130 -13.57 -7.17 -8.58
N TYR A 131 -13.12 -6.24 -7.72
CA TYR A 131 -11.72 -5.82 -7.70
C TYR A 131 -10.80 -6.97 -7.23
N GLN A 132 -11.15 -7.70 -6.18
CA GLN A 132 -10.40 -8.85 -5.68
C GLN A 132 -10.27 -9.95 -6.75
N ASP A 133 -11.36 -10.26 -7.46
CA ASP A 133 -11.37 -11.24 -8.55
C ASP A 133 -10.47 -10.79 -9.70
N ALA A 134 -10.61 -9.53 -10.15
CA ALA A 134 -9.78 -8.97 -11.21
C ALA A 134 -8.29 -8.87 -10.81
N LEU A 135 -7.99 -8.64 -9.52
CA LEU A 135 -6.62 -8.60 -9.01
C LEU A 135 -5.97 -9.99 -9.06
N ARG A 136 -6.72 -11.05 -8.70
CA ARG A 136 -6.26 -12.44 -8.80
C ARG A 136 -5.99 -12.83 -10.26
N LEU A 137 -6.91 -12.52 -11.17
CA LEU A 137 -6.71 -12.73 -12.62
C LEU A 137 -5.47 -11.98 -13.13
N MET A 138 -5.26 -10.73 -12.70
CA MET A 138 -4.08 -9.96 -13.09
C MET A 138 -2.77 -10.60 -12.62
N ILE A 139 -2.73 -11.15 -11.40
CA ILE A 139 -1.56 -11.90 -10.87
C ILE A 139 -1.26 -13.12 -11.75
N GLU A 140 -2.28 -13.87 -12.15
CA GLU A 140 -2.14 -15.02 -13.06
C GLU A 140 -1.63 -14.59 -14.45
N GLU A 141 -2.22 -13.55 -15.03
CA GLU A 141 -1.85 -13.05 -16.36
C GLU A 141 -0.39 -12.55 -16.46
N ILE A 142 0.14 -11.94 -15.40
CA ILE A 142 1.55 -11.51 -15.37
C ILE A 142 2.51 -12.65 -14.98
N GLY A 143 2.00 -13.85 -14.67
CA GLY A 143 2.81 -14.99 -14.22
C GLY A 143 3.49 -14.76 -12.87
N ALA A 144 2.87 -14.00 -11.96
CA ALA A 144 3.46 -13.67 -10.67
C ALA A 144 3.30 -14.83 -9.66
N THR A 145 4.26 -15.74 -9.65
CA THR A 145 4.24 -16.97 -8.83
C THR A 145 4.63 -16.77 -7.37
N HIS A 146 5.16 -15.60 -6.99
CA HIS A 146 5.59 -15.29 -5.62
C HIS A 146 4.56 -14.45 -4.84
N ILE A 147 3.42 -14.12 -5.46
CA ILE A 147 2.41 -13.23 -4.88
C ILE A 147 1.17 -14.04 -4.51
N GLY A 148 0.87 -14.09 -3.22
CA GLY A 148 -0.39 -14.61 -2.68
C GLY A 148 -1.38 -13.49 -2.39
N VAL A 149 -2.66 -13.84 -2.22
CA VAL A 149 -3.72 -12.92 -1.77
C VAL A 149 -4.44 -13.54 -0.58
N PHE A 150 -4.61 -12.76 0.49
CA PHE A 150 -5.34 -13.11 1.69
C PHE A 150 -6.35 -12.02 2.02
N ASN A 151 -7.63 -12.36 2.06
CA ASN A 151 -8.71 -11.42 2.36
C ASN A 151 -9.30 -11.67 3.76
N LEU A 152 -10.17 -10.77 4.23
CA LEU A 152 -10.86 -10.95 5.51
C LEU A 152 -11.74 -12.21 5.52
N GLU A 153 -12.36 -12.53 4.40
CA GLU A 153 -13.15 -13.75 4.17
C GLU A 153 -12.31 -15.04 4.17
N ASP A 154 -10.98 -14.95 4.12
CA ASP A 154 -10.07 -16.11 4.19
C ASP A 154 -9.64 -16.44 5.64
N VAL A 155 -10.04 -15.63 6.63
CA VAL A 155 -9.77 -15.88 8.04
C VAL A 155 -10.59 -17.09 8.50
N ARG A 156 -9.90 -18.20 8.82
CA ARG A 156 -10.55 -19.46 9.23
C ARG A 156 -11.48 -19.30 10.43
N ALA A 157 -11.09 -18.49 11.42
CA ALA A 157 -11.93 -18.22 12.59
C ALA A 157 -13.27 -17.56 12.23
N PHE A 158 -13.39 -16.94 11.05
CA PHE A 158 -14.57 -16.24 10.58
C PHE A 158 -15.33 -17.00 9.47
N GLU A 159 -14.97 -18.27 9.21
CA GLU A 159 -15.52 -19.04 8.08
C GLU A 159 -17.05 -19.12 8.07
N ALA A 160 -17.68 -19.17 9.25
CA ALA A 160 -19.14 -19.23 9.39
C ALA A 160 -19.86 -17.96 8.87
N GLN A 161 -19.14 -16.85 8.74
CA GLN A 161 -19.67 -15.56 8.29
C GLN A 161 -19.03 -15.11 6.97
N ARG A 162 -18.36 -16.02 6.23
CA ARG A 162 -17.60 -15.72 5.01
C ARG A 162 -18.34 -14.81 4.01
N ASP A 163 -19.63 -15.05 3.82
CA ASP A 163 -20.47 -14.31 2.87
C ASP A 163 -21.23 -13.13 3.52
N ASN A 164 -21.19 -13.00 4.85
CA ASN A 164 -21.80 -11.91 5.59
C ASN A 164 -20.75 -10.83 5.88
N HIS A 165 -20.48 -9.99 4.89
CA HIS A 165 -19.38 -9.03 4.92
C HIS A 165 -19.46 -8.02 6.07
N GLU A 166 -20.67 -7.61 6.47
CA GLU A 166 -20.84 -6.73 7.63
C GLU A 166 -20.48 -7.45 8.94
N GLN A 167 -20.92 -8.71 9.08
CA GLN A 167 -20.56 -9.50 10.25
C GLN A 167 -19.06 -9.83 10.28
N LEU A 168 -18.39 -10.01 9.14
CA LEU A 168 -16.92 -10.11 9.09
C LEU A 168 -16.24 -8.86 9.61
N ARG A 169 -16.71 -7.67 9.21
CA ARG A 169 -16.20 -6.40 9.74
C ARG A 169 -16.41 -6.31 11.25
N GLN A 170 -17.59 -6.70 11.73
CA GLN A 170 -17.88 -6.69 13.17
C GLN A 170 -17.00 -7.67 13.95
N LEU A 171 -16.78 -8.90 13.45
CA LEU A 171 -15.88 -9.88 14.06
C LEU A 171 -14.43 -9.38 14.14
N LEU A 172 -13.96 -8.67 13.10
CA LEU A 172 -12.65 -8.03 13.13
C LEU A 172 -12.60 -6.93 14.20
N ILE A 173 -13.62 -6.08 14.28
CA ILE A 173 -13.69 -5.00 15.26
C ILE A 173 -13.70 -5.57 16.68
N ASP A 174 -14.59 -6.51 16.96
CA ASP A 174 -14.75 -7.10 18.30
C ASP A 174 -13.50 -7.87 18.75
N GLY A 175 -12.80 -8.53 17.83
CA GLY A 175 -11.63 -9.33 18.14
C GLY A 175 -10.31 -8.55 18.21
N TYR A 176 -10.19 -7.42 17.49
CA TYR A 176 -8.88 -6.81 17.23
C TYR A 176 -8.85 -5.28 17.27
N ALA A 177 -9.99 -4.58 17.32
CA ALA A 177 -10.00 -3.12 17.32
C ALA A 177 -9.99 -2.53 18.72
N GLU A 178 -9.15 -1.50 18.90
CA GLU A 178 -9.25 -0.59 20.04
C GLU A 178 -10.42 0.38 19.87
N PRO A 179 -11.03 0.89 20.95
CA PRO A 179 -12.06 1.93 20.88
C PRO A 179 -11.57 3.20 20.13
N LEU A 180 -12.47 3.91 19.46
CA LEU A 180 -12.11 5.10 18.67
C LEU A 180 -11.44 6.20 19.52
N GLU A 181 -11.80 6.30 20.80
CA GLU A 181 -11.19 7.20 21.76
C GLU A 181 -9.70 6.87 21.98
N SER A 182 -9.37 5.58 22.17
CA SER A 182 -8.00 5.08 22.30
C SER A 182 -7.19 5.31 21.03
N ILE A 183 -7.80 5.08 19.86
CA ILE A 183 -7.17 5.39 18.56
C ILE A 183 -6.83 6.88 18.47
N ARG A 184 -7.78 7.76 18.84
CA ARG A 184 -7.57 9.20 18.82
C ARG A 184 -6.44 9.61 19.77
N GLU A 185 -6.42 9.11 21.00
CA GLU A 185 -5.34 9.40 21.96
C GLU A 185 -3.98 8.98 21.42
N THR A 186 -3.88 7.77 20.86
CA THR A 186 -2.65 7.25 20.25
C THR A 186 -2.17 8.12 19.08
N LEU A 187 -3.08 8.55 18.20
CA LEU A 187 -2.74 9.40 17.06
C LEU A 187 -2.24 10.79 17.49
N LEU A 188 -2.74 11.32 18.59
CA LEU A 188 -2.33 12.62 19.14
C LEU A 188 -1.00 12.54 19.92
N ALA A 189 -0.55 11.35 20.29
CA ALA A 189 0.62 11.13 21.13
C ALA A 189 1.98 11.24 20.41
N SER A 190 1.98 11.26 19.07
CA SER A 190 3.22 11.30 18.26
C SER A 190 3.06 12.15 16.99
N GLU A 191 4.18 12.68 16.48
CA GLU A 191 4.19 13.40 15.21
C GLU A 191 3.75 12.48 14.06
N GLU A 192 4.27 11.26 14.01
CA GLU A 192 3.95 10.28 12.98
C GLU A 192 2.48 9.85 13.02
N GLY A 193 1.89 9.77 14.22
CA GLY A 193 0.44 9.54 14.41
C GLY A 193 -0.39 10.67 13.78
N LEU A 194 -0.01 11.92 14.01
CA LEU A 194 -0.67 13.08 13.39
C LEU A 194 -0.50 13.11 11.87
N LEU A 195 0.69 12.75 11.36
CA LEU A 195 0.95 12.65 9.92
C LEU A 195 0.08 11.59 9.27
N LEU A 196 -0.06 10.40 9.88
CA LEU A 196 -0.96 9.36 9.41
C LEU A 196 -2.41 9.85 9.39
N TYR A 197 -2.90 10.45 10.49
CA TYR A 197 -4.26 10.98 10.54
C TYR A 197 -4.54 12.03 9.46
N ARG A 198 -3.59 12.94 9.22
CA ARG A 198 -3.67 13.93 8.14
C ARG A 198 -3.71 13.28 6.76
N ALA A 199 -2.89 12.27 6.52
CA ALA A 199 -2.85 11.57 5.23
C ALA A 199 -4.16 10.80 4.96
N ILE A 200 -4.68 10.03 5.92
CA ILE A 200 -5.95 9.32 5.79
C ILE A 200 -7.11 10.32 5.58
N THR A 201 -7.14 11.40 6.34
CA THR A 201 -8.14 12.47 6.15
C THR A 201 -8.08 13.05 4.73
N ARG A 202 -6.86 13.32 4.21
CA ARG A 202 -6.66 13.84 2.85
C ARG A 202 -7.19 12.84 1.82
N PHE A 203 -6.92 11.55 1.97
CA PHE A 203 -7.43 10.54 1.04
C PHE A 203 -8.95 10.50 1.01
N LEU A 204 -9.60 10.45 2.18
CA LEU A 204 -11.05 10.42 2.29
C LEU A 204 -11.71 11.71 1.77
N TYR A 205 -11.05 12.85 1.95
CA TYR A 205 -11.49 14.13 1.40
C TYR A 205 -11.37 14.13 -0.14
N GLU A 206 -10.22 13.72 -0.67
CA GLU A 206 -10.01 13.62 -2.12
C GLU A 206 -10.94 12.60 -2.77
N ASP A 207 -11.30 11.50 -2.08
CA ASP A 207 -12.27 10.51 -2.58
C ASP A 207 -13.70 11.09 -2.68
N GLY A 208 -14.09 11.95 -1.74
CA GLY A 208 -15.40 12.59 -1.81
C GLY A 208 -15.45 13.85 -2.68
N LEU A 209 -14.30 14.41 -3.07
CA LEU A 209 -14.21 15.59 -3.92
C LEU A 209 -14.26 15.20 -5.40
N THR A 210 -15.38 14.61 -5.81
CA THR A 210 -15.61 14.18 -7.18
C THR A 210 -15.78 15.37 -8.14
N PRO A 211 -15.55 15.21 -9.46
CA PRO A 211 -15.76 16.29 -10.43
C PRO A 211 -17.17 16.88 -10.43
N ASP A 212 -18.17 16.08 -10.06
CA ASP A 212 -19.58 16.43 -9.94
C ASP A 212 -20.00 16.90 -8.53
N TYR A 213 -19.06 16.95 -7.57
CA TYR A 213 -19.35 17.36 -6.20
C TYR A 213 -19.69 18.86 -6.12
N GLN A 214 -20.95 19.18 -5.79
CA GLN A 214 -21.45 20.55 -5.61
C GLN A 214 -21.66 20.94 -4.13
N GLY A 215 -21.32 20.05 -3.20
CA GLY A 215 -21.50 20.26 -1.77
C GLY A 215 -20.45 21.17 -1.13
N SER A 216 -20.58 21.39 0.18
CA SER A 216 -19.63 22.19 0.93
C SER A 216 -18.32 21.44 1.18
N LYS A 217 -17.20 22.00 0.70
CA LYS A 217 -15.85 21.48 0.96
C LYS A 217 -15.53 21.40 2.46
N THR A 218 -16.04 22.32 3.28
CA THR A 218 -15.81 22.29 4.73
C THR A 218 -16.59 21.17 5.41
N ALA A 219 -17.82 20.89 4.94
CA ALA A 219 -18.60 19.75 5.40
C ALA A 219 -17.92 18.42 5.00
N LEU A 220 -17.42 18.32 3.76
CA LEU A 220 -16.66 17.17 3.30
C LEU A 220 -15.38 16.95 4.11
N GLN A 221 -14.65 18.02 4.43
CA GLN A 221 -13.46 17.96 5.27
C GLN A 221 -13.77 17.48 6.70
N ARG A 222 -14.92 17.86 7.25
CA ARG A 222 -15.38 17.41 8.57
C ARG A 222 -15.75 15.92 8.55
N ASP A 223 -16.51 15.49 7.55
CA ASP A 223 -16.87 14.08 7.32
C ASP A 223 -15.62 13.20 7.14
N ALA A 224 -14.65 13.65 6.34
CA ALA A 224 -13.39 12.94 6.14
C ALA A 224 -12.58 12.79 7.44
N LYS A 225 -12.55 13.82 8.30
CA LYS A 225 -11.88 13.77 9.61
C LYS A 225 -12.53 12.75 10.54
N GLU A 226 -13.85 12.72 10.58
CA GLU A 226 -14.61 11.79 11.42
C GLU A 226 -14.38 10.34 11.00
N ARG A 227 -14.52 10.06 9.70
CA ARG A 227 -14.30 8.70 9.16
C ARG A 227 -12.85 8.24 9.23
N ALA A 228 -11.87 9.15 9.22
CA ALA A 228 -10.46 8.81 9.31
C ALA A 228 -10.11 8.01 10.57
N TYR A 229 -10.78 8.29 11.70
CA TYR A 229 -10.58 7.49 12.92
C TYR A 229 -10.99 6.03 12.73
N GLY A 230 -12.15 5.78 12.13
CA GLY A 230 -12.62 4.42 11.83
C GLY A 230 -11.69 3.70 10.83
N VAL A 231 -11.21 4.40 9.79
CA VAL A 231 -10.29 3.79 8.82
C VAL A 231 -8.98 3.38 9.49
N ILE A 232 -8.43 4.23 10.36
CA ILE A 232 -7.21 3.92 11.10
C ILE A 232 -7.44 2.78 12.10
N GLN A 233 -8.54 2.83 12.86
CA GLN A 233 -8.95 1.78 13.79
C GLN A 233 -8.94 0.42 13.09
N ARG A 234 -9.65 0.30 11.96
CA ARG A 234 -9.76 -0.96 11.25
C ARG A 234 -8.47 -1.37 10.55
N SER A 235 -7.64 -0.41 10.13
CA SER A 235 -6.31 -0.69 9.58
C SER A 235 -5.40 -1.30 10.64
N TRP A 236 -5.48 -0.81 11.88
CA TRP A 236 -4.73 -1.36 13.00
C TRP A 236 -5.29 -2.69 13.47
N ALA A 237 -6.61 -2.86 13.52
CA ALA A 237 -7.25 -4.14 13.82
C ALA A 237 -6.86 -5.22 12.79
N TRP A 238 -6.90 -4.89 11.50
CA TRP A 238 -6.40 -5.77 10.45
C TRP A 238 -4.91 -6.05 10.61
N GLY A 239 -4.13 -5.04 11.00
CA GLY A 239 -2.74 -5.17 11.37
C GLY A 239 -2.49 -6.20 12.48
N ALA A 240 -3.29 -6.14 13.55
CA ALA A 240 -3.21 -7.03 14.71
C ALA A 240 -3.63 -8.45 14.35
N LEU A 241 -4.74 -8.64 13.62
CA LEU A 241 -5.16 -9.95 13.14
C LEU A 241 -4.06 -10.61 12.30
N LEU A 242 -3.44 -9.85 11.39
CA LEU A 242 -2.36 -10.37 10.55
C LEU A 242 -1.10 -10.71 11.34
N ALA A 243 -0.86 -10.07 12.49
CA ALA A 243 0.24 -10.44 13.38
C ALA A 243 0.01 -11.83 14.02
N ASP A 244 -1.24 -12.18 14.31
CA ASP A 244 -1.59 -13.53 14.79
C ASP A 244 -1.53 -14.57 13.67
N GLN A 245 -2.04 -14.23 12.48
CA GLN A 245 -2.06 -15.15 11.33
C GLN A 245 -0.66 -15.40 10.74
N PHE A 246 0.21 -14.40 10.77
CA PHE A 246 1.54 -14.43 10.14
C PHE A 246 2.63 -13.86 11.07
N PRO A 247 2.90 -14.49 12.23
CA PRO A 247 3.69 -13.88 13.31
C PRO A 247 5.15 -13.59 12.95
N ARG A 248 5.75 -14.43 12.11
CA ARG A 248 7.15 -14.27 11.67
C ARG A 248 7.30 -13.36 10.46
N ALA A 249 6.26 -13.20 9.66
CA ALA A 249 6.35 -12.52 8.38
C ALA A 249 6.86 -11.07 8.52
N ILE A 250 7.67 -10.64 7.57
CA ILE A 250 8.17 -9.27 7.49
C ILE A 250 6.98 -8.37 7.11
N ARG A 251 6.72 -7.36 7.94
CA ARG A 251 5.50 -6.56 7.85
C ARG A 251 5.69 -5.40 6.88
N LEU A 252 5.35 -5.59 5.61
CA LEU A 252 5.37 -4.49 4.65
C LEU A 252 4.15 -3.56 4.83
N SER A 253 4.29 -2.34 4.34
CA SER A 253 3.28 -1.28 4.42
C SER A 253 3.32 -0.42 3.16
N ILE A 254 2.17 0.11 2.73
CA ILE A 254 2.11 1.12 1.66
C ILE A 254 2.17 2.56 2.18
N HIS A 255 2.25 2.75 3.49
CA HIS A 255 2.50 4.04 4.14
C HIS A 255 3.95 4.15 4.61
N PRO A 256 4.52 5.36 4.68
CA PRO A 256 5.72 5.63 5.46
C PRO A 256 5.56 5.15 6.91
N GLN A 257 6.65 4.70 7.52
CA GLN A 257 6.66 4.16 8.88
C GLN A 257 7.87 4.71 9.66
N PRO A 258 7.76 4.84 10.99
CA PRO A 258 8.91 5.10 11.84
C PRO A 258 9.99 4.05 11.65
N ALA A 259 11.26 4.44 11.77
CA ALA A 259 12.40 3.56 11.50
C ALA A 259 12.52 2.38 12.50
N ASP A 260 11.96 2.54 13.70
CA ASP A 260 11.87 1.56 14.77
C ASP A 260 10.57 0.73 14.73
N SER A 261 9.71 0.95 13.72
CA SER A 261 8.50 0.17 13.53
C SER A 261 8.80 -1.24 13.01
N LEU A 262 7.98 -2.21 13.42
CA LEU A 262 7.91 -3.51 12.75
C LEU A 262 7.47 -3.36 11.28
N LYS A 263 6.68 -2.33 10.96
CA LYS A 263 6.16 -2.06 9.64
C LYS A 263 7.22 -1.39 8.77
N PHE A 264 7.44 -1.91 7.56
CA PHE A 264 8.36 -1.35 6.58
C PHE A 264 7.58 -0.79 5.38
N GLY A 265 7.58 0.55 5.24
CA GLY A 265 6.96 1.22 4.10
C GLY A 265 7.70 0.94 2.80
N ILE A 266 7.03 0.41 1.77
CA ILE A 266 7.65 0.05 0.48
C ILE A 266 6.94 0.69 -0.72
N HIS A 267 7.72 1.25 -1.64
CA HIS A 267 7.30 1.73 -2.95
C HIS A 267 7.12 0.55 -3.91
N MET A 268 6.17 0.66 -4.83
CA MET A 268 5.91 -0.38 -5.84
C MET A 268 6.04 0.14 -7.27
N MET A 269 5.96 1.46 -7.43
CA MET A 269 6.19 2.19 -8.66
C MET A 269 6.90 3.51 -8.30
N PRO A 270 7.75 4.04 -9.19
CA PRO A 270 8.31 5.37 -8.98
C PRO A 270 7.19 6.41 -8.86
N THR A 271 7.22 7.19 -7.78
CA THR A 271 6.27 8.28 -7.54
C THR A 271 6.95 9.37 -6.70
N ARG A 272 6.42 10.59 -6.79
CA ARG A 272 6.88 11.73 -5.97
C ARG A 272 6.19 11.81 -4.62
N ASP A 273 5.00 11.23 -4.51
CA ASP A 273 4.20 11.23 -3.30
C ASP A 273 4.37 9.90 -2.57
N ASP A 274 5.09 9.92 -1.45
CA ASP A 274 5.32 8.76 -0.57
C ASP A 274 4.03 8.15 0.01
N TRP A 275 2.89 8.83 -0.12
CA TRP A 275 1.57 8.35 0.27
C TRP A 275 0.75 7.80 -0.91
N LEU A 276 1.14 8.06 -2.15
CA LEU A 276 0.36 7.64 -3.32
C LEU A 276 0.49 6.13 -3.57
N THR A 277 -0.65 5.52 -3.91
CA THR A 277 -0.82 4.08 -4.17
C THR A 277 -1.59 3.85 -5.47
N PRO A 278 -1.41 2.69 -6.13
CA PRO A 278 -1.98 2.40 -7.46
C PRO A 278 -3.49 2.61 -7.56
N TRP A 279 -4.20 2.26 -6.49
CA TRP A 279 -5.65 2.37 -6.44
C TRP A 279 -6.18 3.79 -6.17
N HIS A 280 -5.27 4.76 -5.97
CA HIS A 280 -5.59 6.19 -5.83
C HIS A 280 -5.01 7.06 -6.95
N GLY A 281 -4.42 6.45 -7.98
CA GLY A 281 -3.79 7.16 -9.09
C GLY A 281 -3.81 6.38 -10.39
N VAL A 282 -2.96 6.81 -11.31
CA VAL A 282 -2.82 6.22 -12.64
C VAL A 282 -1.35 6.01 -13.00
N ALA A 283 -1.07 4.94 -13.71
CA ALA A 283 0.24 4.77 -14.33
C ALA A 283 0.39 5.79 -15.47
N VAL A 284 1.58 6.38 -15.58
CA VAL A 284 1.92 7.36 -16.62
C VAL A 284 3.22 6.94 -17.28
N ASN A 285 3.21 6.76 -18.59
CA ASN A 285 4.40 6.53 -19.38
C ASN A 285 5.03 7.88 -19.77
N THR A 286 6.25 8.15 -19.28
CA THR A 286 7.03 9.38 -19.55
C THR A 286 8.21 9.10 -20.48
N GLU A 287 7.92 8.60 -21.68
CA GLU A 287 8.83 8.18 -22.77
C GLU A 287 9.70 6.94 -22.49
N ASP A 288 10.37 6.86 -21.34
CA ASP A 288 11.32 5.76 -21.04
C ASP A 288 10.96 4.94 -19.80
N ARG A 289 9.96 5.37 -19.03
CA ARG A 289 9.57 4.70 -17.80
C ARG A 289 8.12 4.98 -17.42
N PHE A 290 7.57 4.08 -16.61
CA PHE A 290 6.31 4.30 -15.93
C PHE A 290 6.52 4.94 -14.56
N VAL A 291 5.68 5.91 -14.24
CA VAL A 291 5.56 6.52 -12.91
C VAL A 291 4.10 6.48 -12.45
N LEU A 292 3.86 6.60 -11.16
CA LEU A 292 2.52 6.70 -10.57
C LEU A 292 2.24 8.17 -10.21
N MET A 293 1.12 8.70 -10.71
CA MET A 293 0.68 10.09 -10.51
C MET A 293 -0.82 10.16 -10.23
N LYS A 294 -1.29 11.29 -9.68
CA LYS A 294 -2.72 11.58 -9.61
C LYS A 294 -3.28 11.84 -11.01
N ARG A 295 -4.50 11.38 -11.29
CA ARG A 295 -5.14 11.56 -12.61
C ARG A 295 -5.30 13.03 -12.99
N SER A 296 -5.63 13.92 -12.03
CA SER A 296 -5.74 15.35 -12.28
C SER A 296 -4.41 15.97 -12.75
N GLU A 297 -3.29 15.62 -12.12
CA GLU A 297 -1.97 16.14 -12.45
C GLU A 297 -1.53 15.75 -13.86
N VAL A 298 -1.76 14.48 -14.25
CA VAL A 298 -1.40 14.04 -15.61
C VAL A 298 -2.29 14.70 -16.67
N LEU A 299 -3.56 14.98 -16.37
CA LEU A 299 -4.44 15.72 -17.26
C LEU A 299 -3.99 17.18 -17.44
N GLU A 300 -3.59 17.85 -16.36
CA GLU A 300 -3.03 19.21 -16.40
C GLU A 300 -1.74 19.30 -17.22
N LEU A 301 -0.95 18.22 -17.23
CA LEU A 301 0.27 18.10 -18.03
C LEU A 301 0.00 17.72 -19.50
N GLY A 302 -1.26 17.56 -19.90
CA GLY A 302 -1.65 17.20 -21.26
C GLY A 302 -1.44 15.72 -21.58
N GLY A 303 -1.60 14.85 -20.58
CA GLY A 303 -1.50 13.41 -20.78
C GLY A 303 -2.63 12.83 -21.62
N GLU A 304 -2.26 11.90 -22.50
CA GLU A 304 -3.18 11.22 -23.41
C GLU A 304 -3.54 9.84 -22.86
N LEU A 305 -4.83 9.52 -22.84
CA LEU A 305 -5.31 8.22 -22.39
C LEU A 305 -4.91 7.13 -23.40
N VAL A 306 -4.27 6.07 -22.91
CA VAL A 306 -3.95 4.87 -23.67
C VAL A 306 -4.94 3.77 -23.31
N GLN A 307 -5.46 3.10 -24.34
CA GLN A 307 -6.27 1.89 -24.19
C GLN A 307 -5.45 0.66 -24.57
N ILE A 308 -5.65 -0.43 -23.85
CA ILE A 308 -5.15 -1.77 -24.19
C ILE A 308 -6.38 -2.70 -24.21
N ASN A 309 -6.53 -3.50 -25.26
CA ASN A 309 -7.67 -4.41 -25.46
C ASN A 309 -9.04 -3.70 -25.35
N GLY A 310 -9.13 -2.47 -25.87
CA GLY A 310 -10.36 -1.66 -25.82
C GLY A 310 -10.73 -1.08 -24.45
N GLN A 311 -9.81 -1.16 -23.47
CA GLN A 311 -10.04 -0.71 -22.10
C GLN A 311 -9.03 0.38 -21.70
N PRO A 312 -9.45 1.46 -21.01
CA PRO A 312 -8.56 2.41 -20.35
C PRO A 312 -7.48 1.70 -19.53
N SER A 313 -6.20 2.03 -19.78
CA SER A 313 -5.05 1.33 -19.18
C SER A 313 -4.14 2.26 -18.39
N HIS A 314 -3.69 3.35 -19.00
CA HIS A 314 -2.72 4.29 -18.42
C HIS A 314 -2.74 5.59 -19.22
N TYR A 315 -2.00 6.60 -18.76
CA TYR A 315 -1.73 7.81 -19.53
C TYR A 315 -0.33 7.81 -20.15
N ARG A 316 -0.14 8.56 -21.22
CA ARG A 316 1.17 8.85 -21.82
C ARG A 316 1.39 10.36 -21.82
N LEU A 317 2.56 10.81 -21.38
CA LEU A 317 2.97 12.20 -21.51
C LEU A 317 3.77 12.41 -22.80
N PRO A 318 3.43 13.41 -23.63
CA PRO A 318 4.27 13.82 -24.75
C PRO A 318 5.66 14.30 -24.30
N ALA A 319 6.69 14.14 -25.14
CA ALA A 319 8.10 14.48 -24.87
C ALA A 319 8.33 15.81 -24.15
N ARG A 320 7.60 16.84 -24.58
CA ARG A 320 7.74 18.21 -24.08
C ARG A 320 7.22 18.38 -22.65
N ALA A 321 6.22 17.57 -22.26
CA ALA A 321 5.62 17.55 -20.92
C ALA A 321 6.38 16.61 -19.96
N ALA A 322 6.93 15.50 -20.47
CA ALA A 322 7.73 14.56 -19.69
C ALA A 322 8.94 15.23 -19.00
N ARG A 323 9.59 16.20 -19.65
CA ARG A 323 10.69 16.98 -19.05
C ARG A 323 10.25 17.85 -17.86
N ARG A 324 9.02 18.35 -17.83
CA ARG A 324 8.47 19.08 -16.67
C ARG A 324 8.11 18.14 -15.52
N ALA A 325 7.59 16.95 -15.86
CA ALA A 325 7.28 15.87 -14.92
C ALA A 325 8.52 15.11 -14.41
N ALA A 326 9.72 15.41 -14.90
CA ALA A 326 10.99 14.91 -14.37
C ALA A 326 11.69 15.89 -13.41
N VAL A 327 11.37 17.19 -13.50
CA VAL A 327 12.09 18.29 -12.80
C VAL A 327 11.30 18.89 -11.63
N ALA A 328 9.97 18.77 -11.60
CA ALA A 328 9.13 19.18 -10.45
C ALA A 328 9.08 18.12 -9.32
#